data_AF-A0A540M9V3-F1
#
_entry.id   AF-A0A540M9V3-F1
#
_cell.length_a   1.000
_cell.length_b   1.000
_cell.length_c   1.000
_cell.angle_alpha   90.00
_cell.angle_beta   90.00
_cell.angle_gamma   90.00
#
_symmetry.space_group_name_H-M   'P 1'
#
loop_
_entity.id
_entity.type
_entity.pdbx_description
1 polymer ?
#
loop_
_entity_poly.entity_id
_entity_poly.type
_entity_poly.pdbx_seq_one_letter_code
_entity_poly.pdbx_strand_id
1 'polypeptide(L)'
;MASCIRKVEKEVLGESKGFAPHQKESWWWNEEVQTKVKAKNECCKALYKDRTDENGERYRRAKQKAKKAVRGAKLVAYDDMYKQLDTKE
;
A
#
# COMPACT_ATOMS: atom_id res chain seq x y z
N MET A 1 20.52 -37.14 -6.27
CA MET A 1 19.52 -37.48 -5.23
C MET A 1 18.72 -36.26 -4.77
N ALA A 2 19.36 -35.18 -4.31
CA ALA A 2 18.66 -33.96 -3.88
C ALA A 2 17.80 -33.28 -4.97
N SER A 3 18.20 -33.38 -6.25
CA SER A 3 17.41 -32.88 -7.39
C SER A 3 16.11 -33.66 -7.61
N CYS A 4 16.12 -34.97 -7.39
CA CYS A 4 14.97 -35.85 -7.55
C CYS A 4 13.92 -35.54 -6.47
N ILE A 5 14.36 -35.36 -5.22
CA ILE A 5 13.49 -35.04 -4.08
C ILE A 5 12.75 -33.71 -4.33
N ARG A 6 13.47 -32.66 -4.73
CA ARG A 6 12.86 -31.35 -5.04
C ARG A 6 11.87 -31.40 -6.21
N LYS A 7 12.08 -32.31 -7.17
CA LYS A 7 11.18 -32.45 -8.33
C LYS A 7 9.86 -33.11 -7.92
N VAL A 8 9.94 -34.17 -7.12
CA VAL A 8 8.76 -34.86 -6.56
C VAL A 8 7.99 -33.92 -5.63
N GLU A 9 8.68 -33.15 -4.80
CA GLU A 9 8.04 -32.20 -3.88
C GLU A 9 7.23 -31.13 -4.64
N LYS A 10 7.79 -30.57 -5.72
CA LYS A 10 7.08 -29.60 -6.59
C LYS A 10 5.88 -30.20 -7.30
N GLU A 11 5.97 -31.47 -7.69
CA GLU A 11 4.91 -32.17 -8.43
C GLU A 11 3.76 -32.59 -7.50
N VAL A 12 4.06 -33.00 -6.27
CA VAL A 12 3.09 -33.44 -5.28
C VAL A 12 2.45 -32.27 -4.52
N LEU A 13 3.25 -31.30 -4.09
CA LEU A 13 2.78 -30.18 -3.25
C LEU A 13 2.45 -28.93 -4.06
N GLY A 14 2.88 -28.86 -5.32
CA GLY A 14 2.81 -27.65 -6.13
C GLY A 14 3.81 -26.58 -5.66
N GLU A 15 4.01 -25.56 -6.48
CA GLU A 15 4.72 -24.35 -6.07
C GLU A 15 3.71 -23.26 -5.74
N SER A 16 3.77 -22.69 -4.53
CA SER A 16 3.05 -21.46 -4.26
C SER A 16 3.72 -20.33 -5.05
N LYS A 17 2.98 -19.71 -5.96
CA LYS A 17 3.34 -18.36 -6.41
C LYS A 17 3.29 -17.51 -5.15
N GLY A 18 4.44 -16.99 -4.70
CA GLY A 18 4.53 -16.14 -3.51
C GLY A 18 3.61 -14.92 -3.59
N PHE A 19 3.72 -14.02 -2.60
CA PHE A 19 2.89 -12.80 -2.46
C PHE A 19 2.49 -12.19 -3.81
N ALA A 20 1.24 -12.43 -4.23
CA ALA A 20 0.73 -11.89 -5.47
C ALA A 20 0.91 -10.36 -5.41
N PRO A 21 1.43 -9.71 -6.47
CA PRO A 21 1.51 -8.27 -6.50
C PRO A 21 0.11 -7.76 -6.23
N HIS A 22 0.01 -7.03 -5.14
CA HIS A 22 -1.22 -6.43 -4.71
C HIS A 22 -1.56 -5.37 -5.75
N GLN A 23 -2.23 -5.77 -6.84
CA GLN A 23 -2.95 -4.88 -7.75
C GLN A 23 -4.12 -4.27 -6.97
N LYS A 24 -3.80 -3.58 -5.88
CA LYS A 24 -4.69 -2.69 -5.17
C LYS A 24 -4.75 -1.47 -6.03
N GLU A 25 -5.84 -1.33 -6.79
CA GLU A 25 -6.39 -0.05 -7.23
C GLU A 25 -5.36 1.08 -7.31
N SER A 26 -4.43 1.02 -8.28
CA SER A 26 -3.34 1.99 -8.40
C SER A 26 -3.81 3.34 -8.97
N TRP A 27 -5.03 3.39 -9.49
CA TRP A 27 -5.62 4.53 -10.20
C TRP A 27 -5.78 5.81 -9.35
N TRP A 28 -5.83 5.71 -8.02
CA TRP A 28 -5.83 6.87 -7.10
C TRP A 28 -4.44 7.16 -6.49
N TRP A 29 -3.38 6.51 -6.98
CA TRP A 29 -2.03 6.60 -6.41
C TRP A 29 -1.24 7.79 -6.99
N ASN A 30 -1.42 8.97 -6.39
CA ASN A 30 -0.75 10.20 -6.81
C ASN A 30 0.56 10.50 -6.01
N GLU A 31 1.34 11.48 -6.50
CA GLU A 31 2.61 11.89 -5.86
C GLU A 31 2.42 12.43 -4.44
N GLU A 32 1.29 13.09 -4.17
CA GLU A 32 0.97 13.60 -2.84
C GLU A 32 0.81 12.45 -1.84
N VAL A 33 0.01 11.43 -2.21
CA VAL A 33 -0.20 10.21 -1.43
C VAL A 33 1.13 9.52 -1.18
N GLN A 34 1.98 9.38 -2.20
CA GLN A 34 3.31 8.79 -2.05
C GLN A 34 4.15 9.55 -1.02
N THR A 35 4.22 10.88 -1.15
CA THR A 35 4.99 11.75 -0.27
C THR A 35 4.51 11.65 1.18
N LYS A 36 3.18 11.72 1.42
CA LYS A 36 2.63 11.59 2.77
C LYS A 36 2.82 10.18 3.34
N VAL A 37 2.69 9.14 2.52
CA VAL A 37 2.90 7.75 2.94
C VAL A 37 4.37 7.50 3.29
N LYS A 38 5.31 8.05 2.52
CA LYS A 38 6.75 7.99 2.79
C LYS A 38 7.09 8.68 4.12
N ALA A 39 6.61 9.91 4.33
CA ALA A 39 6.80 10.62 5.59
C ALA A 39 6.23 9.84 6.79
N LYS A 40 5.04 9.25 6.66
CA LYS A 40 4.46 8.37 7.69
C LYS A 40 5.32 7.13 7.93
N ASN A 41 5.88 6.51 6.89
CA ASN A 41 6.77 5.35 7.03
C ASN A 41 8.08 5.72 7.74
N GLU A 42 8.64 6.89 7.47
CA GLU A 42 9.83 7.40 8.17
C GLU A 42 9.54 7.64 9.66
N CYS A 43 8.42 8.26 10.00
CA CYS A 43 7.99 8.39 11.40
C CYS A 43 7.75 7.03 12.07
N CYS A 44 7.21 6.05 11.31
CA CYS A 44 7.03 4.69 11.81
C CYS A 44 8.37 4.05 12.17
N LYS A 45 9.38 4.17 11.29
CA LYS A 45 10.74 3.69 11.57
C LYS A 45 11.34 4.35 12.81
N ALA A 46 11.17 5.66 12.96
CA ALA A 46 11.64 6.39 14.14
C ALA A 46 10.94 5.89 15.43
N LEU A 47 9.63 5.66 15.38
CA LEU A 47 8.85 5.13 16.51
C LEU A 47 9.27 3.71 16.89
N TYR A 48 9.62 2.87 15.90
CA TYR A 48 10.12 1.52 16.17
C TYR A 48 11.52 1.51 16.77
N LYS A 49 12.37 2.49 16.41
CA LYS A 49 13.70 2.65 17.01
C LYS A 49 13.58 3.16 18.45
N ASP A 50 12.89 4.27 18.62
CA ASP A 50 12.74 4.96 19.90
C ASP A 50 11.26 5.20 20.20
N ARG A 51 10.71 4.42 21.13
CA ARG A 51 9.30 4.48 21.56
C ARG A 51 9.04 5.65 22.53
N THR A 52 9.45 6.84 22.14
CA THR A 52 9.19 8.08 22.88
C THR A 52 7.82 8.65 22.52
N ASP A 53 7.16 9.33 23.46
CA ASP A 53 5.86 9.99 23.23
C ASP A 53 5.88 11.00 22.07
N GLU A 54 6.98 11.74 21.91
CA GLU A 54 7.17 12.66 20.79
C GLU A 54 7.15 11.96 19.43
N ASN A 55 7.82 10.80 19.32
CA ASN A 55 7.79 9.99 18.10
C ASN A 55 6.40 9.40 17.87
N GLY A 56 5.70 9.03 18.95
CA GLY A 56 4.29 8.66 18.97
C GLY A 56 3.38 9.73 18.34
N GLU A 57 3.50 10.97 18.79
CA GLU A 57 2.74 12.12 18.29
C GLU A 57 3.10 12.46 16.83
N ARG A 58 4.39 12.47 16.49
CA ARG A 58 4.85 12.69 15.11
C ARG A 58 4.28 11.66 14.15
N TYR A 59 4.30 10.38 14.53
CA TYR A 59 3.70 9.30 13.74
C TYR A 59 2.18 9.47 13.62
N ARG A 60 1.46 9.78 14.71
CA ARG A 60 0.00 10.00 14.68
C ARG A 60 -0.38 11.11 13.70
N ARG A 61 0.32 12.25 13.75
CA ARG A 61 0.12 13.37 12.82
C ARG A 61 0.42 12.98 11.37
N ALA A 62 1.54 12.30 11.11
CA ALA A 62 1.90 11.85 9.77
C ALA A 62 0.90 10.81 9.21
N LYS A 63 0.42 9.90 10.07
CA LYS A 63 -0.61 8.90 9.73
C LYS A 63 -1.93 9.55 9.36
N GLN A 64 -2.38 10.56 10.11
CA GLN A 64 -3.59 11.31 9.78
C GLN A 64 -3.46 12.04 8.44
N LYS A 65 -2.32 12.71 8.19
CA LYS A 65 -2.05 13.37 6.91
C LYS A 65 -2.06 12.39 5.74
N ALA A 66 -1.42 11.23 5.87
CA ALA A 66 -1.43 10.19 4.85
C ALA A 66 -2.85 9.65 4.59
N LYS A 67 -3.63 9.39 5.64
CA LYS A 67 -5.03 8.96 5.49
C LYS A 67 -5.89 10.01 4.77
N LYS A 68 -5.72 11.29 5.11
CA LYS A 68 -6.45 12.39 4.46
C LYS A 68 -6.11 12.48 2.98
N ALA A 69 -4.83 12.40 2.62
CA ALA A 69 -4.39 12.41 1.23
C ALA A 69 -4.97 11.21 0.45
N VAL A 70 -4.93 10.01 1.02
CA VAL A 70 -5.52 8.81 0.38
C VAL A 70 -7.02 8.97 0.17
N ARG A 71 -7.77 9.47 1.17
CA ARG A 71 -9.21 9.72 1.01
C ARG A 71 -9.48 10.77 -0.06
N GLY A 72 -8.70 11.85 -0.10
CA GLY A 72 -8.82 12.89 -1.12
C GLY A 72 -8.58 12.35 -2.52
N ALA A 73 -7.48 11.63 -2.73
CA ALA A 73 -7.16 11.04 -4.02
C ALA A 73 -8.21 10.03 -4.49
N LYS A 74 -8.71 9.20 -3.58
CA LYS A 74 -9.82 8.28 -3.88
C LYS A 74 -11.08 9.03 -4.29
N LEU A 75 -11.46 10.08 -3.54
CA LEU A 75 -12.66 10.85 -3.85
C LEU A 75 -12.58 11.48 -5.24
N VAL A 76 -11.43 12.04 -5.60
CA VAL A 76 -11.19 12.62 -6.93
C VAL A 76 -11.28 11.55 -8.02
N ALA A 77 -10.66 10.39 -7.82
CA ALA A 77 -10.71 9.30 -8.79
C ALA A 77 -12.14 8.78 -9.01
N TYR A 78 -12.93 8.65 -7.93
CA TYR A 78 -14.33 8.26 -8.04
C TYR A 78 -15.18 9.33 -8.72
N ASP A 79 -15.00 10.61 -8.36
CA ASP A 79 -15.72 11.72 -8.97
C ASP A 79 -15.47 11.81 -10.48
N ASP A 80 -14.22 11.63 -10.92
CA ASP A 80 -13.84 11.57 -12.35
C ASP A 80 -14.51 10.38 -13.06
N MET A 81 -14.46 9.19 -12.46
CA MET A 81 -15.09 7.99 -13.02
C MET A 81 -16.61 8.18 -13.18
N TYR A 82 -17.30 8.74 -12.19
CA TYR A 82 -18.75 8.95 -12.28
C TYR A 82 -19.10 10.00 -13.34
N LYS A 83 -18.32 11.08 -13.48
CA LYS A 83 -18.51 12.06 -14.56
C LYS A 83 -18.43 11.45 -15.94
N GLN A 84 -17.49 10.53 -16.17
CA GLN A 84 -17.35 9.82 -17.44
C GLN A 84 -18.55 8.90 -17.75
N LEU A 85 -19.18 8.34 -16.71
CA LEU A 85 -20.38 7.51 -16.86
C LEU A 85 -21.66 8.35 -17.08
N ASP A 86 -21.75 9.54 -16.49
CA ASP A 86 -22.91 10.44 -16.61
C ASP A 86 -22.96 11.19 -17.95
N THR A 87 -21.82 11.32 -18.65
CA THR A 87 -21.81 11.72 -20.07
C THR A 87 -22.36 10.59 -20.93
N LYS A 88 -23.69 10.57 -21.11
CA LYS A 88 -24.35 9.80 -22.17
C LYS A 88 -23.78 10.21 -23.53
N GLU A 89 -23.37 9.23 -24.33
CA GLU A 89 -23.36 9.37 -25.80
C GLU A 89 -24.77 9.67 -26.33
#